data_AF-F9S7V7-F1
#
_entry.id   AF-F9S7V7-F1
#
_cell.length_a   1.000
_cell.length_b   1.000
_cell.length_c   1.000
_cell.angle_alpha   90.00
_cell.angle_beta   90.00
_cell.angle_gamma   90.00
#
_symmetry.space_group_name_H-M   'P 1'
#
loop_
_entity.id
_entity.type
_entity.pdbx_description
1 polymer ?
#
loop_
_entity_poly.entity_id
_entity_poly.type
_entity_poly.pdbx_seq_one_letter_code
_entity_poly.pdbx_strand_id
1 'polypeptide(L)'
;MAVPVVLLPIISSIGNALKIPAIALFLGQLASTVLAWFAVRLSRGLAINLTVLTMIIALAASIALGITLIIEGLSYVSPPGLSQGFSYFVPSNAVPCLSAIFSARIIRWVWQWQFYAITKISG
;
A
#
# COMPACT_ATOMS: atom_id res chain seq x y z
N MET A 1 -21.00 2.90 -58.03
CA MET A 1 -22.31 2.63 -57.41
C MET A 1 -22.84 3.95 -56.86
N ALA A 2 -23.86 4.52 -57.51
CA ALA A 2 -24.41 5.82 -57.13
C ALA A 2 -25.25 5.68 -55.86
N VAL A 3 -24.91 6.44 -54.81
CA VAL A 3 -25.76 6.54 -53.62
C VAL A 3 -27.06 7.23 -54.05
N PRO A 4 -28.25 6.63 -53.80
CA PRO A 4 -29.50 7.23 -54.22
C PRO A 4 -29.68 8.59 -53.52
N VAL A 5 -29.90 9.64 -54.32
CA VAL A 5 -29.98 11.06 -53.92
C VAL A 5 -30.95 11.32 -52.75
N VAL A 6 -31.94 10.46 -52.58
CA VAL A 6 -32.93 10.51 -51.48
C VAL A 6 -32.32 10.25 -50.10
N LEU A 7 -31.19 9.54 -50.01
CA LEU A 7 -30.51 9.28 -48.74
C LEU A 7 -29.56 10.40 -48.28
N LEU A 8 -29.16 11.30 -49.19
CA LEU A 8 -28.28 12.44 -48.89
C LEU A 8 -28.80 13.37 -47.77
N PRO A 9 -30.09 13.77 -47.72
CA PRO A 9 -30.59 14.60 -46.63
C PRO A 9 -30.65 13.85 -45.29
N ILE A 10 -30.87 12.54 -45.30
CA ILE A 10 -30.89 11.70 -44.08
C ILE A 10 -29.49 11.51 -43.53
N ILE A 11 -28.51 11.26 -44.40
CA ILE A 11 -27.09 11.16 -44.00
C ILE A 11 -26.58 12.53 -43.51
N SER A 12 -27.03 13.63 -44.11
CA SER A 12 -26.72 14.99 -43.67
C SER A 12 -27.35 15.33 -42.31
N SER A 13 -28.61 14.96 -42.07
CA SER A 13 -29.29 15.22 -40.78
C SER A 13 -28.70 14.40 -39.64
N ILE A 14 -28.40 13.12 -39.89
CA ILE A 14 -27.68 12.24 -38.95
C ILE A 14 -26.27 12.79 -38.70
N GLY A 15 -25.53 13.14 -39.74
CA GLY A 15 -24.19 13.72 -39.63
C GLY A 15 -24.15 15.04 -38.84
N ASN A 16 -25.21 15.87 -38.91
CA ASN A 16 -25.30 17.09 -38.10
C ASN A 16 -25.74 16.81 -36.65
N ALA A 17 -26.64 15.85 -36.43
CA ALA A 17 -27.07 15.44 -35.10
C ALA A 17 -25.96 14.75 -34.29
N LEU A 18 -25.07 14.01 -34.95
CA LEU A 18 -23.96 13.30 -34.30
C LEU A 18 -22.75 14.18 -33.96
N LYS A 19 -22.61 15.38 -34.54
CA LYS A 19 -21.47 16.28 -34.25
C LYS A 19 -21.42 16.72 -32.79
N ILE A 20 -22.57 17.09 -32.23
CA ILE A 20 -22.69 17.58 -30.84
C ILE A 20 -22.34 16.48 -29.82
N PRO A 21 -22.93 15.27 -29.87
CA PRO A 21 -22.56 14.20 -28.96
C PRO A 21 -21.14 13.67 -29.22
N ALA A 22 -20.63 13.69 -30.46
CA ALA A 22 -19.25 13.27 -30.74
C ALA A 22 -18.21 14.20 -30.08
N ILE A 23 -18.44 15.52 -30.11
CA ILE A 23 -17.56 16.49 -29.45
C ILE A 23 -17.68 16.37 -27.93
N ALA A 24 -18.90 16.17 -27.40
CA ALA A 24 -19.12 15.95 -25.97
C ALA A 24 -18.42 14.67 -25.47
N LEU A 25 -18.50 13.58 -26.23
CA LEU A 25 -17.79 12.32 -25.93
C LEU A 25 -16.28 12.49 -26.02
N PHE A 26 -15.79 13.20 -27.04
CA PHE A 26 -14.36 13.47 -27.21
C PHE A 26 -13.80 14.28 -26.03
N LEU A 27 -14.46 15.39 -25.66
CA LEU A 27 -14.07 16.22 -24.52
C LEU A 27 -14.22 15.48 -23.19
N GLY A 28 -15.30 14.70 -23.04
CA GLY A 28 -15.53 13.85 -21.87
C GLY A 28 -14.43 12.79 -21.70
N GLN A 29 -14.01 12.16 -22.79
CA GLN A 29 -12.92 11.18 -22.76
C GLN A 29 -11.55 11.81 -22.55
N LEU A 30 -11.32 13.01 -23.08
CA LEU A 30 -10.07 13.72 -22.85
C LEU A 30 -9.96 14.15 -21.38
N ALA A 31 -11.05 14.67 -20.81
CA ALA A 31 -11.13 15.00 -19.39
C ALA A 31 -10.96 13.76 -18.50
N SER A 32 -11.65 12.66 -18.80
CA SER A 32 -11.54 11.41 -18.03
C SER A 32 -10.12 10.85 -18.06
N THR A 33 -9.45 10.90 -19.20
CA THR A 33 -8.07 10.40 -19.37
C THR A 33 -7.08 11.23 -18.55
N VAL A 34 -7.21 12.56 -18.56
CA VAL A 34 -6.36 13.45 -17.75
C VAL A 34 -6.61 13.23 -16.26
N LEU A 35 -7.88 13.18 -15.83
CA LEU A 35 -8.24 12.90 -14.43
C LEU A 35 -7.75 11.53 -13.97
N ALA A 36 -7.88 10.49 -14.80
CA ALA A 36 -7.40 9.14 -14.51
C ALA A 36 -5.87 9.12 -14.36
N TRP A 37 -5.14 9.85 -15.22
CA TRP A 37 -3.69 9.97 -15.12
C TRP A 37 -3.26 10.60 -13.79
N PHE A 38 -3.91 11.68 -13.37
CA PHE A 38 -3.66 12.31 -12.06
C PHE A 38 -4.05 11.40 -10.89
N ALA A 39 -5.18 10.70 -10.97
CA ALA A 39 -5.65 9.80 -9.93
C ALA A 39 -4.68 8.62 -9.73
N VAL A 40 -4.14 8.04 -10.80
CA VAL A 40 -3.11 6.98 -10.73
C VAL A 40 -1.81 7.54 -10.14
N ARG A 41 -1.42 8.76 -10.49
CA ARG A 41 -0.20 9.38 -9.95
C ARG A 41 -0.31 9.65 -8.44
N LEU A 42 -1.46 10.15 -7.99
CA LEU A 42 -1.73 10.46 -6.58
C LEU A 42 -1.87 9.18 -5.74
N SER A 43 -2.62 8.19 -6.24
CA SER A 43 -2.83 6.92 -5.55
C SER A 43 -1.54 6.12 -5.37
N ARG A 44 -0.57 6.22 -6.31
CA ARG A 44 0.76 5.60 -6.16
C ARG A 44 1.51 6.08 -4.91
N GLY A 45 1.49 7.39 -4.62
CA GLY A 45 2.16 7.94 -3.45
C GLY A 45 1.51 7.48 -2.14
N LEU A 46 0.17 7.50 -2.11
CA LEU A 46 -0.60 7.00 -0.97
C LEU A 46 -0.37 5.50 -0.74
N ALA A 47 -0.42 4.69 -1.81
CA ALA A 47 -0.22 3.25 -1.73
C ALA A 47 1.15 2.91 -1.12
N ILE A 48 2.23 3.55 -1.58
CA ILE A 48 3.58 3.33 -1.04
C ILE A 48 3.65 3.66 0.45
N ASN A 49 3.10 4.81 0.87
CA ASN A 49 3.10 5.21 2.28
C ASN A 49 2.29 4.26 3.17
N LEU A 50 1.14 3.81 2.70
CA LEU A 50 0.31 2.81 3.39
C LEU A 50 1.02 1.46 3.49
N THR A 51 1.70 1.00 2.44
CA THR A 51 2.50 -0.23 2.48
C THR A 51 3.63 -0.12 3.50
N VAL A 52 4.32 1.01 3.58
CA VAL A 52 5.39 1.24 4.57
C VAL A 52 4.84 1.20 5.99
N LEU A 53 3.73 1.89 6.27
CA LEU A 53 3.10 1.91 7.59
C LEU A 53 2.65 0.51 8.03
N THR A 54 1.94 -0.20 7.15
CA THR A 54 1.47 -1.56 7.43
C THR A 54 2.63 -2.53 7.67
N MET A 55 3.72 -2.40 6.90
CA MET A 55 4.93 -3.21 7.10
C MET A 55 5.56 -2.96 8.47
N ILE A 56 5.75 -1.69 8.87
CA ILE A 56 6.33 -1.35 10.19
C ILE A 56 5.47 -1.90 11.33
N ILE A 57 4.16 -1.69 11.27
CA ILE A 57 3.23 -2.12 12.32
C ILE A 57 3.20 -3.65 12.42
N ALA A 58 3.10 -4.35 11.28
CA ALA A 58 3.06 -5.80 11.25
C ALA A 58 4.35 -6.43 11.80
N LEU A 59 5.51 -5.90 11.42
CA LEU A 59 6.80 -6.40 11.91
C LEU A 59 7.02 -6.07 13.40
N ALA A 60 6.62 -4.88 13.86
CA ALA A 60 6.74 -4.53 15.28
C ALA A 60 5.84 -5.43 16.14
N ALA A 61 4.60 -5.67 15.71
CA ALA A 61 3.67 -6.55 16.41
C ALA A 61 4.17 -8.01 16.45
N SER A 62 4.69 -8.54 15.34
CA SER A 62 5.20 -9.91 15.30
C SER A 62 6.42 -10.12 16.19
N ILE A 63 7.30 -9.14 16.32
CA ILE A 63 8.44 -9.23 17.25
C ILE A 63 7.98 -9.18 18.70
N ALA A 64 7.06 -8.27 19.05
CA ALA A 64 6.53 -8.19 20.40
C ALA A 64 5.89 -9.52 20.83
N LEU A 65 5.03 -10.07 19.96
CA LEU A 65 4.40 -11.37 20.17
C LEU A 65 5.43 -12.52 20.18
N GLY A 66 6.45 -12.47 19.33
CA GLY A 66 7.51 -13.48 19.30
C GLY A 66 8.28 -13.55 20.62
N ILE A 67 8.64 -12.39 21.20
CA ILE A 67 9.35 -12.32 22.47
C ILE A 67 8.48 -12.90 23.60
N THR A 68 7.19 -12.54 23.68
CA THR A 68 6.30 -13.05 24.72
C THR A 68 6.08 -14.56 24.60
N LEU A 69 5.88 -15.06 23.37
CA LEU A 69 5.69 -16.49 23.13
C LEU A 69 6.94 -17.32 23.46
N ILE A 70 8.15 -16.80 23.20
CA ILE A 70 9.39 -17.47 23.59
C ILE A 70 9.48 -17.56 25.12
N ILE A 71 9.16 -16.49 25.84
CA ILE A 71 9.22 -16.46 27.30
C ILE A 71 8.19 -17.41 27.91
N GLU A 72 6.95 -17.41 27.42
CA GLU A 72 5.89 -18.32 27.88
C GLU A 72 6.19 -19.78 27.52
N GLY A 73 6.73 -20.04 26.34
CA GLY A 73 7.18 -21.38 25.95
C GLY A 73 8.32 -21.89 26.84
N LEU A 74 9.26 -21.01 27.21
CA LEU A 74 10.37 -21.38 28.09
C LEU A 74 9.89 -21.62 29.52
N SER A 75 8.97 -20.80 30.03
CA SER A 75 8.44 -20.94 31.39
C SER A 75 7.65 -22.25 31.55
N TYR A 76 6.98 -22.72 30.50
CA TYR A 76 6.29 -24.02 30.48
C TYR A 76 7.24 -25.22 30.62
N VAL A 77 8.44 -25.15 30.03
CA VAL A 77 9.41 -26.25 30.03
C VAL A 77 10.38 -26.16 31.21
N SER A 78 10.56 -24.97 31.80
CA SER A 78 11.53 -24.73 32.87
C SER A 78 11.04 -25.22 34.26
N PRO A 79 11.92 -25.83 35.08
CA PRO A 79 11.61 -26.10 36.48
C PRO A 79 11.28 -24.82 37.27
N PRO A 80 10.32 -24.83 38.21
CA PRO A 80 9.83 -23.62 38.87
C PRO A 80 10.89 -22.84 39.66
N GLY A 81 11.96 -23.50 40.14
CA GLY A 81 13.08 -22.81 40.80
C GLY A 81 13.92 -21.95 39.85
N LEU A 82 14.00 -22.32 38.57
CA LEU A 82 14.72 -21.56 37.54
C LEU A 82 13.93 -20.33 37.12
N SER A 83 12.61 -20.43 36.95
CA SER A 83 11.79 -19.27 36.54
C SER A 83 11.78 -18.17 37.62
N GLN A 84 11.70 -18.57 38.90
CA GLN A 84 11.81 -17.64 40.02
C GLN A 84 13.20 -17.01 40.11
N GLY A 85 14.28 -17.78 39.93
CA GLY A 85 15.65 -17.26 39.90
C GLY A 85 15.87 -16.23 38.80
N PHE A 86 15.40 -16.49 37.58
CA PHE A 86 15.52 -15.55 36.46
C PHE A 86 14.68 -14.28 36.64
N SER A 87 13.54 -14.36 37.34
CA SER A 87 12.71 -13.19 37.63
C SER A 87 13.38 -12.14 38.54
N TYR A 88 14.41 -12.53 39.31
CA TYR A 88 15.20 -11.58 40.11
C TYR A 88 16.19 -10.75 39.26
N PHE A 89 16.61 -11.27 38.10
CA PHE A 89 17.60 -10.61 37.24
C PHE A 89 16.96 -9.87 36.05
N VAL A 90 15.80 -10.34 35.58
CA VAL A 90 15.10 -9.75 34.44
C VAL A 90 14.08 -8.73 34.94
N PRO A 91 14.27 -7.42 34.71
CA PRO A 91 13.31 -6.43 35.16
C PRO A 91 12.02 -6.50 34.34
N SER A 92 10.90 -6.08 34.93
CA SER A 92 9.57 -6.15 34.30
C SER A 92 9.44 -5.33 33.01
N ASN A 93 10.35 -4.37 32.78
CA ASN A 93 10.43 -3.57 31.56
C ASN A 93 11.36 -4.18 30.48
N ALA A 94 11.95 -5.35 30.70
CA ALA A 94 12.87 -5.96 29.73
C ALA A 94 12.19 -6.23 28.38
N VAL A 95 10.97 -6.76 28.39
CA VAL A 95 10.20 -7.03 27.16
C VAL A 95 9.91 -5.76 26.34
N PRO A 96 9.33 -4.69 26.91
CA PRO A 96 9.10 -3.46 26.15
C PRO A 96 10.42 -2.82 25.69
N CYS A 97 11.49 -2.82 26.50
CA CYS A 97 12.78 -2.29 26.09
C CYS A 97 13.40 -3.06 24.92
N LEU A 98 13.36 -4.40 24.95
CA LEU A 98 13.82 -5.23 23.84
C LEU A 98 12.99 -4.98 22.58
N SER A 99 11.66 -4.93 22.71
CA SER A 99 10.79 -4.63 21.57
C SER A 99 11.08 -3.25 20.96
N ALA A 100 11.44 -2.25 21.76
CA ALA A 100 11.80 -0.92 21.27
C ALA A 100 13.12 -0.95 20.47
N ILE A 101 14.13 -1.67 20.95
CA ILE A 101 15.41 -1.86 20.25
C ILE A 101 15.20 -2.57 18.91
N PHE A 102 14.40 -3.65 18.89
CA PHE A 102 14.10 -4.36 17.66
C PHE A 102 13.25 -3.53 16.70
N SER A 103 12.29 -2.74 17.22
CA SER A 103 11.49 -1.82 16.41
C SER A 103 12.36 -0.76 15.73
N ALA A 104 13.37 -0.21 16.42
CA ALA A 104 14.31 0.73 15.83
C ALA A 104 15.12 0.10 14.67
N ARG A 105 15.51 -1.18 14.80
CA ARG A 105 16.18 -1.92 13.71
C ARG A 105 15.26 -2.18 12.52
N ILE A 106 14.00 -2.53 12.77
CA ILE A 106 13.00 -2.71 11.71
C ILE A 106 12.81 -1.41 10.94
N ILE A 107 12.64 -0.28 11.64
CA ILE A 107 12.43 1.03 11.01
C ILE A 107 13.59 1.34 10.04
N ARG A 108 14.84 1.11 10.46
CA ARG A 108 16.02 1.28 9.60
C ARG A 108 15.95 0.39 8.35
N TRP A 109 15.58 -0.88 8.51
CA TRP A 109 15.47 -1.83 7.40
C TRP A 109 14.34 -1.47 6.42
N VAL A 110 13.16 -1.10 6.93
CA VAL A 110 12.04 -0.65 6.10
C VAL A 110 12.42 0.61 5.32
N TRP A 111 13.19 1.52 5.93
CA TRP A 111 13.68 2.71 5.23
C TRP A 111 14.62 2.38 4.05
N GLN A 112 15.53 1.42 4.25
CA GLN A 112 16.40 0.93 3.17
C GLN A 112 15.58 0.28 2.05
N TRP A 113 14.57 -0.51 2.41
CA TRP A 113 13.66 -1.14 1.44
C TRP A 113 12.85 -0.10 0.66
N GLN A 114 12.32 0.92 1.33
CA GLN A 114 11.54 1.98 0.69
C GLN A 114 12.37 2.71 -0.37
N PHE A 115 13.62 3.05 -0.06
CA PHE A 115 14.50 3.66 -1.06
C PHE A 115 14.79 2.75 -2.24
N TYR A 116 15.08 1.47 -1.98
CA TYR A 116 15.29 0.50 -3.04
C TYR A 116 14.03 0.35 -3.93
N ALA A 117 12.84 0.30 -3.33
CA ALA A 117 11.57 0.21 -4.04
C ALA A 117 11.31 1.47 -4.87
N ILE A 118 11.49 2.67 -4.31
CA ILE A 118 11.31 3.93 -5.04
C ILE A 118 12.28 3.98 -6.22
N THR A 119 13.58 3.78 -5.99
CA THR A 119 14.61 3.90 -7.04
C THR A 119 14.45 2.88 -8.17
N LYS A 120 14.03 1.64 -7.89
CA LYS A 120 13.80 0.63 -8.93
C LYS A 120 12.46 0.74 -9.65
N ILE A 121 11.42 1.26 -9.01
CA ILE A 121 10.07 1.34 -9.61
C ILE A 121 9.86 2.66 -10.35
N SER A 122 10.62 3.70 -10.03
CA SER A 122 10.59 4.99 -10.75
C SER A 122 11.54 5.08 -11.95
N GLY A 123 12.33 4.04 -12.21
CA GLY A 123 13.23 3.92 -13.37
C GLY A 123 12.57 3.25 -14.56
#